data_AF-A0A939PZ37-F1
#
_entry.id   AF-A0A939PZ37-F1
#
_cell.length_a   1.000
_cell.length_b   1.000
_cell.length_c   1.000
_cell.angle_alpha   90.00
_cell.angle_beta   90.00
_cell.angle_gamma   90.00
#
_symmetry.space_group_name_H-M   'P 1'
#
loop_
_entity.id
_entity.type
_entity.pdbx_description
1 polymer ?
#
loop_
_entity_poly.entity_id
_entity_poly.type
_entity_poly.pdbx_seq_one_letter_code
_entity_poly.pdbx_strand_id
1 'polypeptide(L)'
;MRAVWVIRRRTLLGILAALLLVATLGLLAAVRAWRGEPSASLTHGPAACGLPGLPDPTLYSVPTADGLAWSVAPPPALLQLQAELAAPVVVGAYQIHLRELLFEEAANVRLGAALLQGQILRPGERFSFNERVGPYTYERGFRDGPEYRGGQVVAAPGGGICKVASALFNAAVLAGLTIEERHPHSMQVPYVPPGQDAAIAYPSKDLRLRNDRESPVILWAEVQDRTLTVALYGGYEPPLVEWHHQILERVPHGRIRRPQANLATGQERVAIQGLDGLRIRSWLTAVEPDGRRHQTDLGITLYHPRPEVVEYAP
;
A
#
# COMPACT_ATOMS: atom_id res chain seq x y z
N MET A 1 -57.52 30.14 -1.89
CA MET A 1 -56.26 30.44 -2.63
C MET A 1 -55.09 30.94 -1.74
N ARG A 2 -55.05 30.66 -0.41
CA ARG A 2 -53.94 31.11 0.46
C ARG A 2 -52.98 30.00 0.93
N ALA A 3 -53.34 28.71 0.80
CA ALA A 3 -52.52 27.59 1.30
C ALA A 3 -51.40 27.12 0.34
N VAL A 4 -51.58 27.28 -0.97
CA VAL A 4 -50.60 26.83 -2.00
C VAL A 4 -49.35 27.72 -2.04
N TRP A 5 -49.47 28.98 -1.60
CA TRP A 5 -48.38 29.96 -1.61
C TRP A 5 -47.38 29.77 -0.46
N VAL A 6 -47.83 29.20 0.67
CA VAL A 6 -46.99 28.96 1.86
C VAL A 6 -46.07 27.75 1.66
N ILE A 7 -46.52 26.74 0.92
CA ILE A 7 -45.75 25.51 0.67
C ILE A 7 -44.61 25.76 -0.34
N ARG A 8 -44.87 26.55 -1.40
CA ARG A 8 -43.81 26.91 -2.39
C ARG A 8 -42.72 27.81 -1.81
N ARG A 9 -43.02 28.67 -0.83
CA ARG A 9 -42.00 29.50 -0.16
C ARG A 9 -41.05 28.67 0.70
N ARG A 10 -41.54 27.62 1.39
CA ARG A 10 -40.69 26.78 2.26
C ARG A 10 -39.69 25.92 1.47
N THR A 11 -40.07 25.42 0.29
CA THR A 11 -39.16 24.64 -0.57
C THR A 11 -38.10 25.50 -1.26
N LEU A 12 -38.46 26.71 -1.72
CA LEU A 12 -37.51 27.67 -2.29
C LEU A 12 -36.48 28.17 -1.27
N LEU A 13 -36.89 28.47 -0.02
CA LEU A 13 -35.98 28.83 1.06
C LEU A 13 -35.03 27.68 1.44
N GLY A 14 -35.49 26.43 1.40
CA GLY A 14 -34.63 25.26 1.64
C GLY A 14 -33.58 25.03 0.55
N ILE A 15 -33.95 25.23 -0.73
CA ILE A 15 -33.02 25.11 -1.86
C ILE A 15 -32.02 26.27 -1.88
N LEU A 16 -32.46 27.50 -1.57
CA LEU A 16 -31.55 28.64 -1.43
C LEU A 16 -30.60 28.48 -0.23
N ALA A 17 -31.06 27.94 0.90
CA ALA A 17 -30.19 27.65 2.04
C ALA A 17 -29.15 26.55 1.73
N ALA A 18 -29.53 25.50 0.99
CA ALA A 18 -28.62 24.45 0.56
C ALA A 18 -27.58 24.96 -0.47
N LEU A 19 -28.00 25.79 -1.43
CA LEU A 19 -27.08 26.43 -2.39
C LEU A 19 -26.13 27.42 -1.71
N LEU A 20 -26.60 28.17 -0.71
CA LEU A 20 -25.76 29.03 0.11
C LEU A 20 -24.76 28.21 0.96
N LEU A 21 -25.15 27.04 1.47
CA LEU A 21 -24.26 26.17 2.24
C LEU A 21 -23.15 25.54 1.36
N VAL A 22 -23.50 25.13 0.13
CA VAL A 22 -22.53 24.60 -0.85
C VAL A 22 -21.60 25.72 -1.34
N ALA A 23 -22.12 26.92 -1.55
CA ALA A 23 -21.32 28.08 -1.92
C ALA A 23 -20.39 28.53 -0.79
N THR A 24 -20.82 28.48 0.47
CA THR A 24 -19.96 28.84 1.62
C THR A 24 -18.90 27.79 1.90
N LEU A 25 -19.19 26.49 1.74
CA LEU A 25 -18.19 25.41 1.82
C LEU A 25 -17.17 25.50 0.69
N GLY A 26 -17.61 25.79 -0.54
CA GLY A 26 -16.72 26.04 -1.69
C GLY A 26 -15.84 27.28 -1.51
N LEU A 27 -16.39 28.36 -0.92
CA LEU A 27 -15.61 29.56 -0.61
C LEU A 27 -14.60 29.32 0.52
N LEU A 28 -14.96 28.56 1.55
CA LEU A 28 -14.06 28.21 2.66
C LEU A 28 -12.89 27.35 2.19
N ALA A 29 -13.13 26.40 1.29
CA ALA A 29 -12.07 25.59 0.67
C ALA A 29 -11.15 26.45 -0.22
N ALA A 30 -11.71 27.36 -1.04
CA ALA A 30 -10.94 28.27 -1.88
C ALA A 30 -10.14 29.31 -1.06
N VAL A 31 -10.69 29.80 0.05
CA VAL A 31 -10.01 30.73 0.96
C VAL A 31 -8.87 30.04 1.72
N ARG A 32 -9.03 28.77 2.11
CA ARG A 32 -7.95 27.97 2.69
C ARG A 32 -6.81 27.73 1.69
N ALA A 33 -7.14 27.40 0.44
CA ALA A 33 -6.16 27.24 -0.64
C ALA A 33 -5.42 28.55 -0.96
N TRP A 34 -6.10 29.70 -0.92
CA TRP A 34 -5.50 31.02 -1.18
C TRP A 34 -4.63 31.53 -0.02
N ARG A 35 -4.94 31.17 1.24
CA ARG A 35 -4.18 31.59 2.42
C ARG A 35 -2.89 30.81 2.66
N GLY A 36 -2.62 29.77 1.87
CA GLY A 36 -1.47 28.89 2.11
C GLY A 36 -1.52 28.24 3.50
N GLU A 37 -2.71 28.12 4.10
CA GLU A 37 -2.89 27.36 5.33
C GLU A 37 -2.65 25.89 4.97
N PRO A 38 -1.63 25.23 5.56
CA PRO A 38 -1.32 23.85 5.22
C PRO A 38 -2.57 23.00 5.48
N SER A 39 -3.04 22.29 4.45
CA SER A 39 -3.89 21.12 4.66
C SER A 39 -3.21 20.28 5.74
N ALA A 40 -3.94 19.91 6.79
CA ALA A 40 -3.43 19.16 7.94
C ALA A 40 -2.33 18.20 7.48
N SER A 41 -1.10 18.51 7.86
CA SER A 41 0.07 17.88 7.29
C SER A 41 -0.03 16.38 7.56
N LEU A 42 0.17 15.58 6.50
CA LEU A 42 0.38 14.13 6.55
C LEU A 42 1.71 13.80 7.25
N THR A 43 2.00 14.42 8.38
CA THR A 43 3.24 14.24 9.15
C THR A 43 2.96 13.29 10.30
N HIS A 44 2.57 12.08 9.96
CA HIS A 44 2.95 10.91 10.75
C HIS A 44 3.38 9.86 9.72
N GLY A 45 4.67 9.90 9.38
CA GLY A 45 5.31 8.76 8.72
C GLY A 45 5.08 7.48 9.54
N PRO A 46 5.32 6.28 8.97
CA PRO A 46 5.16 5.05 9.73
C PRO A 46 5.93 5.22 11.03
N ALA A 47 5.24 5.20 12.17
CA ALA A 47 5.85 5.38 13.48
C ALA A 47 7.14 4.57 13.46
N ALA A 48 8.29 5.25 13.51
CA ALA A 48 9.57 4.63 13.21
C ALA A 48 9.70 3.41 14.10
N CYS A 49 9.42 2.24 13.54
CA CYS A 49 9.47 0.98 14.24
C CYS A 49 10.95 0.66 14.36
N GLY A 50 11.62 1.32 15.30
CA GLY A 50 12.99 1.09 15.69
C GLY A 50 13.13 -0.24 16.44
N LEU A 51 12.52 -1.31 15.91
CA LEU A 51 12.73 -2.65 16.43
C LEU A 51 14.04 -3.17 15.81
N PRO A 52 15.02 -3.57 16.63
CA PRO A 52 16.29 -4.11 16.12
C PRO A 52 16.07 -5.33 15.22
N GLY A 53 16.85 -5.43 14.13
CA GLY A 53 16.79 -6.55 13.17
C GLY A 53 15.62 -6.50 12.20
N LEU A 54 14.96 -5.35 12.05
CA LEU A 54 13.96 -5.10 11.01
C LEU A 54 14.59 -4.69 9.68
N PRO A 55 13.82 -4.77 8.57
CA PRO A 55 14.26 -4.25 7.28
C PRO A 55 14.72 -2.79 7.34
N ASP A 56 15.65 -2.42 6.47
CA ASP A 56 16.16 -1.05 6.37
C ASP A 56 14.98 -0.06 6.20
N PRO A 57 14.73 0.84 7.18
CA PRO A 57 13.56 1.72 7.16
C PRO A 57 13.64 2.75 6.03
N THR A 58 14.76 2.84 5.31
CA THR A 58 14.89 3.66 4.09
C THR A 58 14.32 2.97 2.86
N LEU A 59 13.74 1.77 2.98
CA LEU A 59 13.18 1.01 1.85
C LEU A 59 11.70 1.27 1.59
N TYR A 60 11.02 1.98 2.49
CA TYR A 60 9.61 2.31 2.34
C TYR A 60 9.27 3.61 3.06
N SER A 61 8.22 4.28 2.60
CA SER A 61 7.77 5.54 3.19
C SER A 61 6.29 5.80 2.90
N VAL A 62 5.71 6.74 3.63
CA VAL A 62 4.39 7.31 3.34
C VAL A 62 4.65 8.72 2.79
N PRO A 63 4.55 8.94 1.47
CA PRO A 63 4.81 10.26 0.89
C PRO A 63 3.65 11.22 1.21
N THR A 64 3.96 12.51 1.31
CA THR A 64 2.94 13.56 1.23
C THR A 64 2.42 13.68 -0.20
N ALA A 65 1.32 14.41 -0.41
CA ALA A 65 0.78 14.66 -1.75
C ALA A 65 1.82 15.29 -2.69
N ASP A 66 2.62 16.24 -2.20
CA ASP A 66 3.69 16.88 -2.97
C ASP A 66 4.89 15.94 -3.22
N GLY A 67 5.05 14.89 -2.40
CA GLY A 67 6.10 13.88 -2.51
C GLY A 67 5.80 12.75 -3.51
N LEU A 68 4.65 12.80 -4.18
CA LEU A 68 4.32 11.85 -5.24
C LEU A 68 5.13 12.15 -6.51
N ALA A 69 5.59 11.09 -7.19
CA ALA A 69 6.37 11.16 -8.43
C ALA A 69 5.76 12.07 -9.51
N TRP A 70 4.44 12.09 -9.58
CA TRP A 70 3.67 12.85 -10.55
C TRP A 70 2.99 14.09 -9.97
N SER A 71 3.39 14.56 -8.77
CA SER A 71 2.83 15.78 -8.16
C SER A 71 3.10 17.03 -9.00
N VAL A 72 4.28 17.12 -9.61
CA VAL A 72 4.72 18.25 -10.45
C VAL A 72 4.01 18.25 -11.81
N ALA A 73 3.79 17.07 -12.39
CA ALA A 73 3.14 16.91 -13.69
C ALA A 73 2.19 15.71 -13.66
N PRO A 74 0.97 15.88 -13.09
CA PRO A 74 0.02 14.79 -12.97
C PRO A 74 -0.41 14.26 -14.35
N PRO A 75 -0.60 12.94 -14.52
CA PRO A 75 -1.05 12.39 -15.80
C PRO A 75 -2.42 12.95 -16.17
N PRO A 76 -2.68 13.34 -17.43
CA PRO A 76 -3.97 13.89 -17.84
C PRO A 76 -5.16 12.98 -17.53
N ALA A 77 -4.97 11.65 -17.64
CA ALA A 77 -5.98 10.66 -17.31
C ALA A 77 -6.32 10.67 -15.80
N LEU A 78 -5.33 10.87 -14.92
CA LEU A 78 -5.58 11.01 -13.49
C LEU A 78 -6.37 12.28 -13.21
N LEU A 79 -5.97 13.42 -13.78
CA LEU A 79 -6.67 14.70 -13.61
C LEU A 79 -8.12 14.62 -14.08
N GLN A 80 -8.36 13.95 -15.22
CA GLN A 80 -9.70 13.72 -15.74
C GLN A 80 -10.55 12.92 -14.75
N LEU A 81 -10.03 11.79 -14.26
CA LEU A 81 -10.75 10.95 -13.29
C LEU A 81 -11.04 11.69 -11.99
N GLN A 82 -10.08 12.46 -11.46
CA GLN A 82 -10.25 13.25 -10.25
C GLN A 82 -11.37 14.29 -10.42
N ALA A 83 -11.43 14.96 -11.57
CA ALA A 83 -12.47 15.93 -11.88
C ALA A 83 -13.85 15.26 -12.06
N GLU A 84 -13.94 14.18 -12.82
CA GLU A 84 -15.19 13.45 -13.10
C GLU A 84 -15.80 12.82 -11.84
N LEU A 85 -14.95 12.36 -10.91
CA LEU A 85 -15.38 11.64 -9.71
C LEU A 85 -15.41 12.52 -8.45
N ALA A 86 -15.08 13.82 -8.58
CA ALA A 86 -14.90 14.73 -7.45
C ALA A 86 -13.96 14.16 -6.37
N ALA A 87 -12.85 13.53 -6.81
CA ALA A 87 -11.90 12.82 -5.95
C ALA A 87 -10.48 13.42 -6.02
N PRO A 88 -10.27 14.68 -5.61
CA PRO A 88 -8.97 15.35 -5.76
C PRO A 88 -7.98 15.06 -4.63
N VAL A 89 -8.42 14.52 -3.50
CA VAL A 89 -7.61 14.40 -2.28
C VAL A 89 -6.82 13.09 -2.30
N VAL A 90 -5.52 13.13 -2.03
CA VAL A 90 -4.74 11.92 -1.72
C VAL A 90 -5.21 11.40 -0.37
N VAL A 91 -5.93 10.29 -0.37
CA VAL A 91 -6.49 9.68 0.84
C VAL A 91 -5.56 8.62 1.42
N GLY A 92 -4.64 8.07 0.63
CA GLY A 92 -3.61 7.17 1.14
C GLY A 92 -2.51 6.99 0.11
N ALA A 93 -1.27 6.88 0.55
CA ALA A 93 -0.14 6.65 -0.34
C ALA A 93 0.96 5.83 0.35
N TYR A 94 1.68 5.05 -0.43
CA TYR A 94 2.80 4.26 0.07
C TYR A 94 3.87 4.09 -1.00
N GLN A 95 5.13 4.15 -0.58
CA GLN A 95 6.30 3.99 -1.42
C GLN A 95 7.13 2.79 -0.98
N ILE A 96 7.66 2.07 -1.96
CA ILE A 96 8.65 1.01 -1.77
C ILE A 96 9.82 1.28 -2.71
N HIS A 97 11.01 1.41 -2.15
CA HIS A 97 12.26 1.52 -2.90
C HIS A 97 12.75 0.13 -3.32
N LEU A 98 12.83 -0.08 -4.62
CA LEU A 98 13.22 -1.32 -5.26
C LEU A 98 14.76 -1.41 -5.31
N ARG A 99 15.36 -1.99 -4.26
CA ARG A 99 16.78 -2.35 -4.24
C ARG A 99 16.98 -3.78 -4.72
N GLU A 100 18.18 -4.05 -5.24
CA GLU A 100 18.64 -5.40 -5.60
C GLU A 100 17.67 -6.14 -6.53
N LEU A 101 17.18 -5.45 -7.56
CA LEU A 101 16.30 -6.01 -8.58
C LEU A 101 16.95 -7.25 -9.21
N LEU A 102 16.26 -8.39 -9.10
CA LEU A 102 16.70 -9.65 -9.70
C LEU A 102 15.86 -9.96 -10.94
N PHE A 103 16.50 -10.54 -11.96
CA PHE A 103 15.86 -10.91 -13.22
C PHE A 103 15.03 -9.74 -13.80
N GLU A 104 13.79 -10.01 -14.22
CA GLU A 104 12.86 -9.02 -14.79
C GLU A 104 11.86 -8.48 -13.75
N GLU A 105 12.21 -8.52 -12.45
CA GLU A 105 11.36 -8.01 -11.36
C GLU A 105 10.85 -6.59 -11.63
N ALA A 106 11.73 -5.70 -12.10
CA ALA A 106 11.37 -4.32 -12.38
C ALA A 106 10.29 -4.21 -13.48
N ALA A 107 10.32 -5.10 -14.48
CA ALA A 107 9.33 -5.14 -15.54
C ALA A 107 7.97 -5.63 -14.98
N ASN A 108 7.98 -6.67 -14.14
CA ASN A 108 6.78 -7.18 -13.49
C ASN A 108 6.13 -6.15 -12.55
N VAL A 109 6.94 -5.47 -11.73
CA VAL A 109 6.44 -4.45 -10.80
C VAL A 109 5.87 -3.25 -11.57
N ARG A 110 6.51 -2.82 -12.67
CA ARG A 110 5.98 -1.79 -13.57
C ARG A 110 4.66 -2.21 -14.21
N LEU A 111 4.58 -3.43 -14.73
CA LEU A 111 3.35 -3.96 -15.32
C LEU A 111 2.23 -4.03 -14.28
N GLY A 112 2.52 -4.55 -13.08
CA GLY A 112 1.56 -4.60 -11.98
C GLY A 112 1.05 -3.21 -11.58
N ALA A 113 1.95 -2.23 -11.46
CA ALA A 113 1.58 -0.84 -11.19
C ALA A 113 0.68 -0.27 -12.31
N ALA A 114 1.07 -0.46 -13.58
CA ALA A 114 0.29 -0.01 -14.72
C ALA A 114 -1.11 -0.64 -14.78
N LEU A 115 -1.24 -1.92 -14.40
CA LEU A 115 -2.55 -2.58 -14.33
C LEU A 115 -3.44 -1.97 -13.25
N LEU A 116 -2.89 -1.41 -12.16
CA LEU A 116 -3.69 -0.72 -11.13
C LEU A 116 -4.12 0.70 -11.52
N GLN A 117 -3.45 1.33 -12.49
CA GLN A 117 -3.72 2.72 -12.84
C GLN A 117 -5.16 2.93 -13.30
N GLY A 118 -5.78 3.98 -12.75
CA GLY A 118 -7.13 4.42 -13.11
C GLY A 118 -8.23 3.46 -12.67
N GLN A 119 -7.94 2.46 -11.82
CA GLN A 119 -9.00 1.65 -11.24
C GLN A 119 -9.84 2.51 -10.30
N ILE A 120 -11.16 2.36 -10.40
CA ILE A 120 -12.13 3.10 -9.61
C ILE A 120 -12.82 2.10 -8.70
N LEU A 121 -12.87 2.41 -7.42
CA LEU A 121 -13.62 1.67 -6.43
C LEU A 121 -14.79 2.53 -5.96
N ARG A 122 -16.00 2.21 -6.42
CA ARG A 122 -17.23 2.90 -6.04
C ARG A 122 -17.58 2.62 -4.57
N PRO A 123 -18.41 3.45 -3.94
CA PRO A 123 -18.95 3.16 -2.60
C PRO A 123 -19.58 1.76 -2.54
N GLY A 124 -19.17 0.97 -1.55
CA GLY A 124 -19.58 -0.43 -1.34
C GLY A 124 -18.93 -1.46 -2.28
N GLU A 125 -18.12 -1.04 -3.25
CA GLU A 125 -17.49 -1.92 -4.21
C GLU A 125 -16.30 -2.67 -3.60
N ARG A 126 -16.10 -3.91 -4.08
CA ARG A 126 -14.97 -4.76 -3.72
C ARG A 126 -13.92 -4.74 -4.82
N PHE A 127 -12.66 -4.75 -4.41
CA PHE A 127 -11.50 -4.93 -5.26
C PHE A 127 -10.86 -6.28 -4.99
N SER A 128 -10.47 -7.01 -6.03
CA SER A 128 -9.56 -8.14 -5.93
C SER A 128 -8.28 -7.83 -6.71
N PHE A 129 -7.14 -7.97 -6.04
CA PHE A 129 -5.85 -7.79 -6.69
C PHE A 129 -5.61 -8.85 -7.76
N ASN A 130 -5.93 -10.12 -7.48
CA ASN A 130 -5.77 -11.20 -8.44
C ASN A 130 -6.71 -11.08 -9.65
N GLU A 131 -7.95 -10.58 -9.48
CA GLU A 131 -8.83 -10.34 -10.63
C GLU A 131 -8.28 -9.25 -11.55
N ARG A 132 -7.64 -8.22 -10.96
CA ARG A 132 -7.12 -7.11 -11.75
C ARG A 132 -5.75 -7.39 -12.36
N VAL A 133 -4.83 -7.89 -11.54
CA VAL A 133 -3.41 -7.99 -11.87
C VAL A 133 -3.02 -9.42 -12.23
N GLY A 134 -3.72 -10.43 -11.71
CA GLY A 134 -3.55 -11.83 -12.12
C GLY A 134 -4.37 -12.19 -13.37
N PRO A 135 -4.14 -13.37 -13.97
CA PRO A 135 -3.08 -14.33 -13.66
C PRO A 135 -1.69 -13.85 -14.10
N TYR A 136 -0.64 -14.33 -13.43
CA TYR A 136 0.76 -13.94 -13.68
C TYR A 136 1.40 -14.82 -14.76
N THR A 137 1.05 -14.58 -16.02
CA THR A 137 1.51 -15.41 -17.16
C THR A 137 2.31 -14.60 -18.19
N TYR A 138 3.12 -15.28 -18.99
CA TYR A 138 3.90 -14.66 -20.06
C TYR A 138 3.01 -13.98 -21.11
N GLU A 139 1.85 -14.55 -21.41
CA GLU A 139 0.88 -14.01 -22.36
C GLU A 139 0.31 -12.66 -21.91
N ARG A 140 0.21 -12.45 -20.59
CA ARG A 140 -0.19 -11.15 -20.01
C ARG A 140 0.99 -10.19 -19.83
N GLY A 141 2.17 -10.56 -20.31
CA GLY A 141 3.38 -9.73 -20.32
C GLY A 141 4.25 -9.87 -19.07
N PHE A 142 3.92 -10.75 -18.14
CA PHE A 142 4.78 -11.04 -17.00
C PHE A 142 6.02 -11.80 -17.46
N ARG A 143 7.14 -11.58 -16.76
CA ARG A 143 8.44 -12.16 -17.06
C ARG A 143 8.98 -12.88 -15.85
N ASP A 144 10.06 -13.61 -16.03
CA ASP A 144 10.78 -14.28 -14.96
C ASP A 144 11.30 -13.26 -13.94
N GLY A 145 10.70 -13.29 -12.76
CA GLY A 145 11.15 -12.55 -11.58
C GLY A 145 11.49 -13.50 -10.43
N PRO A 146 11.99 -12.97 -9.31
CA PRO A 146 12.35 -13.78 -8.15
C PRO A 146 11.10 -14.32 -7.45
N GLU A 147 11.08 -15.63 -7.21
CA GLU A 147 10.14 -16.34 -6.34
C GLU A 147 10.94 -17.14 -5.30
N TYR A 148 10.54 -17.07 -4.03
CA TYR A 148 11.12 -17.94 -3.01
C TYR A 148 10.43 -19.30 -3.03
N ARG A 149 11.17 -20.35 -3.35
CA ARG A 149 10.67 -21.73 -3.41
C ARG A 149 11.70 -22.67 -2.81
N GLY A 150 11.30 -23.45 -1.80
CA GLY A 150 12.19 -24.47 -1.19
C GLY A 150 13.48 -23.92 -0.59
N GLY A 151 13.49 -22.68 -0.07
CA GLY A 151 14.67 -22.04 0.51
C GLY A 151 15.63 -21.42 -0.50
N GLN A 152 15.28 -21.39 -1.80
CA GLN A 152 16.06 -20.75 -2.86
C GLN A 152 15.22 -19.68 -3.57
N VAL A 153 15.89 -18.73 -4.20
CA VAL A 153 15.26 -17.80 -5.15
C VAL A 153 15.29 -18.45 -6.53
N VAL A 154 14.12 -18.76 -7.07
CA VAL A 154 13.95 -19.30 -8.42
C VAL A 154 13.31 -18.24 -9.33
N ALA A 155 13.48 -18.39 -10.63
CA ALA A 155 12.79 -17.59 -11.62
C ALA A 155 11.35 -18.11 -11.78
N ALA A 156 10.37 -17.22 -11.73
CA ALA A 156 8.97 -17.53 -12.02
C ALA A 156 8.25 -16.32 -12.63
N PRO A 157 7.23 -16.54 -13.49
CA PRO A 157 6.47 -15.45 -14.08
C PRO A 157 5.75 -14.63 -13.00
N GLY A 158 5.94 -13.31 -13.05
CA GLY A 158 5.35 -12.38 -12.09
C GLY A 158 6.11 -12.25 -10.77
N GLY A 159 7.30 -12.84 -10.64
CA GLY A 159 8.14 -12.61 -9.46
C GLY A 159 8.34 -11.11 -9.19
N GLY A 160 8.18 -10.72 -7.92
CA GLY A 160 8.19 -9.33 -7.45
C GLY A 160 6.80 -8.68 -7.27
N ILE A 161 5.73 -9.28 -7.78
CA ILE A 161 4.39 -8.68 -7.76
C ILE A 161 3.82 -8.44 -6.34
N CYS A 162 4.27 -9.20 -5.34
CA CYS A 162 3.90 -8.98 -3.94
C CYS A 162 4.29 -7.58 -3.41
N LYS A 163 5.29 -6.92 -4.01
CA LYS A 163 5.63 -5.52 -3.66
C LYS A 163 4.50 -4.57 -4.04
N VAL A 164 3.85 -4.79 -5.17
CA VAL A 164 2.68 -4.01 -5.63
C VAL A 164 1.49 -4.25 -4.70
N ALA A 165 1.21 -5.51 -4.36
CA ALA A 165 0.15 -5.85 -3.40
C ALA A 165 0.42 -5.24 -2.01
N SER A 166 1.66 -5.33 -1.50
CA SER A 166 2.03 -4.75 -0.20
C SER A 166 1.92 -3.23 -0.19
N ALA A 167 2.34 -2.54 -1.26
CA ALA A 167 2.18 -1.09 -1.37
C ALA A 167 0.68 -0.69 -1.40
N LEU A 168 -0.13 -1.40 -2.19
CA LEU A 168 -1.57 -1.15 -2.25
C LEU A 168 -2.26 -1.42 -0.90
N PHE A 169 -1.90 -2.50 -0.20
CA PHE A 169 -2.42 -2.81 1.11
C PHE A 169 -2.17 -1.67 2.10
N ASN A 170 -0.95 -1.16 2.19
CA ASN A 170 -0.63 -0.06 3.09
C ASN A 170 -1.31 1.25 2.68
N ALA A 171 -1.37 1.57 1.39
CA ALA A 171 -2.10 2.74 0.91
C ALA A 171 -3.61 2.65 1.22
N ALA A 172 -4.20 1.45 1.09
CA ALA A 172 -5.61 1.19 1.40
C ALA A 172 -5.92 1.30 2.90
N VAL A 173 -5.00 0.84 3.77
CA VAL A 173 -5.09 1.04 5.22
C VAL A 173 -5.11 2.53 5.55
N LEU A 174 -4.20 3.32 4.96
CA LEU A 174 -4.12 4.76 5.17
C LEU A 174 -5.37 5.50 4.65
N ALA A 175 -5.93 5.05 3.54
CA ALA A 175 -7.19 5.56 2.99
C ALA A 175 -8.44 5.14 3.78
N GLY A 176 -8.26 4.32 4.82
CA GLY A 176 -9.35 3.83 5.65
C GLY A 176 -10.34 2.96 4.88
N LEU A 177 -9.85 2.16 3.93
CA LEU A 177 -10.62 1.11 3.26
C LEU A 177 -10.64 -0.16 4.11
N THR A 178 -11.67 -0.99 3.92
CA THR A 178 -11.75 -2.28 4.60
C THR A 178 -10.89 -3.31 3.89
N ILE A 179 -10.09 -4.04 4.67
CA ILE A 179 -9.29 -5.16 4.20
C ILE A 179 -10.10 -6.44 4.44
N GLU A 180 -10.70 -7.00 3.39
CA GLU A 180 -11.52 -8.22 3.48
C GLU A 180 -10.66 -9.49 3.40
N GLU A 181 -9.53 -9.44 2.70
CA GLU A 181 -8.58 -10.55 2.62
C GLU A 181 -7.15 -10.00 2.54
N ARG A 182 -6.27 -10.53 3.38
CA ARG A 182 -4.82 -10.30 3.32
C ARG A 182 -4.10 -11.52 3.86
N HIS A 183 -3.02 -11.91 3.17
CA HIS A 183 -2.13 -12.98 3.62
C HIS A 183 -0.73 -12.42 3.85
N PRO A 184 -0.06 -12.73 4.98
CA PRO A 184 1.36 -12.47 5.13
C PRO A 184 2.21 -13.43 4.29
N HIS A 185 3.45 -13.03 4.03
CA HIS A 185 4.51 -13.91 3.60
C HIS A 185 4.88 -14.89 4.72
N SER A 186 5.35 -16.07 4.33
CA SER A 186 5.81 -17.09 5.28
C SER A 186 7.16 -16.77 5.92
N MET A 187 7.90 -15.80 5.37
CA MET A 187 9.17 -15.28 5.89
C MET A 187 9.11 -13.76 5.81
N GLN A 188 9.88 -13.06 6.65
CA GLN A 188 9.90 -11.61 6.58
C GLN A 188 10.43 -11.14 5.22
N VAL A 189 9.91 -10.01 4.75
CA VAL A 189 10.34 -9.36 3.52
C VAL A 189 11.03 -8.04 3.83
N PRO A 190 12.06 -7.64 3.04
CA PRO A 190 12.88 -6.48 3.38
C PRO A 190 12.26 -5.14 2.98
N TYR A 191 11.09 -5.12 2.33
CA TYR A 191 10.58 -3.93 1.66
C TYR A 191 9.34 -3.30 2.31
N VAL A 192 8.91 -3.83 3.47
CA VAL A 192 7.87 -3.29 4.36
C VAL A 192 8.10 -3.77 5.80
N PRO A 193 7.59 -3.08 6.82
CA PRO A 193 7.64 -3.59 8.20
C PRO A 193 6.96 -4.95 8.35
N PRO A 194 7.42 -5.84 9.26
CA PRO A 194 6.67 -7.04 9.60
C PRO A 194 5.26 -6.69 10.09
N GLY A 195 4.27 -7.43 9.61
CA GLY A 195 2.84 -7.20 9.80
C GLY A 195 2.21 -6.33 8.70
N GLN A 196 3.01 -5.64 7.88
CA GLN A 196 2.55 -4.71 6.85
C GLN A 196 2.66 -5.25 5.42
N ASP A 197 3.04 -6.51 5.23
CA ASP A 197 3.17 -7.13 3.91
C ASP A 197 1.88 -7.79 3.42
N ALA A 198 1.71 -7.89 2.11
CA ALA A 198 0.64 -8.66 1.49
C ALA A 198 1.23 -9.61 0.44
N ALA A 199 1.13 -10.91 0.71
CA ALA A 199 1.52 -11.98 -0.18
C ALA A 199 0.35 -12.38 -1.09
N ILE A 200 0.66 -12.56 -2.37
CA ILE A 200 -0.29 -12.98 -3.39
C ILE A 200 0.21 -14.23 -4.10
N ALA A 201 -0.71 -15.10 -4.47
CA ALA A 201 -0.45 -16.31 -5.23
C ALA A 201 -1.72 -16.62 -6.01
N TYR A 202 -1.69 -16.49 -7.34
CA TYR A 202 -2.90 -16.70 -8.12
C TYR A 202 -3.23 -18.20 -8.23
N PRO A 203 -4.48 -18.65 -7.97
CA PRO A 203 -5.63 -17.91 -7.44
C PRO A 203 -5.81 -18.05 -5.91
N SER A 204 -4.87 -18.68 -5.19
CA SER A 204 -5.03 -19.15 -3.80
C SER A 204 -4.83 -18.11 -2.69
N LYS A 205 -4.08 -17.04 -2.93
CA LYS A 205 -3.88 -15.91 -1.99
C LYS A 205 -4.14 -14.60 -2.70
N ASP A 206 -5.08 -13.82 -2.19
CA ASP A 206 -5.49 -12.54 -2.76
C ASP A 206 -5.33 -11.39 -1.76
N LEU A 207 -5.38 -10.16 -2.28
CA LEU A 207 -5.61 -8.96 -1.49
C LEU A 207 -6.98 -8.42 -1.90
N ARG A 208 -7.95 -8.46 -0.98
CA ARG A 208 -9.30 -7.97 -1.22
C ARG A 208 -9.60 -6.78 -0.35
N LEU A 209 -10.11 -5.74 -1.00
CA LEU A 209 -10.43 -4.46 -0.37
C LEU A 209 -11.90 -4.15 -0.60
N ARG A 210 -12.52 -3.39 0.29
CA ARG A 210 -13.85 -2.82 0.09
C ARG A 210 -13.83 -1.34 0.39
N ASN A 211 -14.45 -0.55 -0.49
CA ASN A 211 -14.61 0.88 -0.27
C ASN A 211 -15.85 1.14 0.59
N ASP A 212 -15.65 1.35 1.89
CA ASP A 212 -16.73 1.70 2.83
C ASP A 212 -17.00 3.21 2.91
N ARG A 213 -16.39 4.00 2.03
CA ARG A 213 -16.55 5.45 1.98
C ARG A 213 -17.71 5.82 1.04
N GLU A 214 -18.31 6.97 1.29
CA GLU A 214 -19.39 7.50 0.45
C GLU A 214 -18.88 8.08 -0.88
N SER A 215 -17.56 8.27 -1.00
CA SER A 215 -16.88 8.74 -2.21
C SER A 215 -16.28 7.57 -3.00
N PRO A 216 -16.27 7.63 -4.34
CA PRO A 216 -15.39 6.77 -5.12
C PRO A 216 -13.91 6.98 -4.75
N VAL A 217 -13.11 5.93 -4.94
CA VAL A 217 -11.66 5.95 -4.74
C VAL A 217 -10.95 5.59 -6.04
N ILE A 218 -9.99 6.40 -6.48
CA ILE A 218 -9.16 6.14 -7.65
C ILE A 218 -7.83 5.53 -7.18
N LEU A 219 -7.44 4.39 -7.76
CA LEU A 219 -6.14 3.77 -7.56
C LEU A 219 -5.19 4.26 -8.65
N TRP A 220 -4.03 4.75 -8.25
CA TRP A 220 -2.95 5.13 -9.16
C TRP A 220 -1.62 4.56 -8.66
N ALA A 221 -0.82 4.01 -9.56
CA ALA A 221 0.47 3.44 -9.21
C ALA A 221 1.50 3.65 -10.32
N GLU A 222 2.73 3.99 -9.96
CA GLU A 222 3.84 4.14 -10.91
C GLU A 222 5.14 3.64 -10.31
N VAL A 223 6.10 3.32 -11.18
CA VAL A 223 7.48 3.04 -10.79
C VAL A 223 8.38 4.06 -11.47
N GLN A 224 8.93 4.99 -10.69
CA GLN A 224 9.89 6.00 -11.16
C GLN A 224 11.16 5.91 -10.30
N ASP A 225 12.33 6.01 -10.93
CA ASP A 225 13.63 6.00 -10.23
C ASP A 225 13.78 4.89 -9.18
N ARG A 226 13.38 3.67 -9.58
CA ARG A 226 13.35 2.47 -8.72
C ARG A 226 12.46 2.60 -7.47
N THR A 227 11.50 3.50 -7.47
CA THR A 227 10.52 3.65 -6.40
C THR A 227 9.15 3.32 -6.93
N LEU A 228 8.55 2.25 -6.40
CA LEU A 228 7.13 1.97 -6.59
C LEU A 228 6.34 2.91 -5.69
N THR A 229 5.46 3.71 -6.26
CA THR A 229 4.51 4.55 -5.54
C THR A 229 3.10 4.07 -5.86
N VAL A 230 2.28 3.80 -4.83
CA VAL A 230 0.84 3.59 -4.95
C VAL A 230 0.14 4.71 -4.19
N ALA A 231 -0.79 5.40 -4.83
CA ALA A 231 -1.62 6.43 -4.21
C ALA A 231 -3.10 6.21 -4.53
N LEU A 232 -3.93 6.49 -3.54
CA LEU A 232 -5.38 6.44 -3.60
C LEU A 232 -5.94 7.85 -3.50
N TYR A 233 -6.91 8.17 -4.34
CA TYR A 233 -7.56 9.47 -4.35
C TYR A 233 -9.05 9.38 -4.06
N GLY A 234 -9.58 10.30 -3.27
CA GLY A 234 -10.98 10.34 -2.87
C GLY A 234 -11.50 11.77 -2.69
N GLY A 235 -12.82 11.90 -2.53
CA GLY A 235 -13.53 13.14 -2.22
C GLY A 235 -13.77 13.35 -0.72
N TYR A 236 -12.89 12.81 0.13
CA TYR A 236 -13.02 12.84 1.59
C TYR A 236 -11.66 13.08 2.26
N GLU A 237 -11.70 13.52 3.51
CA GLU A 237 -10.52 13.60 4.36
C GLU A 237 -10.24 12.21 4.96
N PRO A 238 -9.04 11.64 4.78
CA PRO A 238 -8.73 10.31 5.27
C PRO A 238 -8.60 10.28 6.79
N PRO A 239 -8.79 9.11 7.44
CA PRO A 239 -8.50 8.98 8.86
C PRO A 239 -7.00 9.13 9.13
N LEU A 240 -6.66 9.62 10.33
CA LEU A 240 -5.30 9.49 10.86
C LEU A 240 -5.10 8.04 11.34
N VAL A 241 -4.17 7.31 10.72
CA VAL A 241 -3.87 5.91 11.05
C VAL A 241 -2.52 5.77 11.72
N GLU A 242 -2.51 5.11 12.87
CA GLU A 242 -1.31 4.70 13.59
C GLU A 242 -1.19 3.17 13.57
N TRP A 243 -0.05 2.68 13.12
CA TRP A 243 0.32 1.27 13.18
C TRP A 243 0.91 0.93 14.54
N HIS A 244 0.48 -0.20 15.09
CA HIS A 244 1.07 -0.76 16.30
C HIS A 244 1.52 -2.20 16.06
N HIS A 245 2.69 -2.51 16.58
CA HIS A 245 3.31 -3.82 16.45
C HIS A 245 3.87 -4.29 17.79
N GLN A 246 3.62 -5.55 18.14
CA GLN A 246 4.19 -6.20 19.31
C GLN A 246 4.83 -7.52 18.89
N ILE A 247 6.17 -7.59 19.01
CA ILE A 247 6.88 -8.86 18.85
C ILE A 247 6.59 -9.73 20.06
N LEU A 248 5.93 -10.85 19.81
CA LEU A 248 5.60 -11.86 20.81
C LEU A 248 6.75 -12.86 20.98
N GLU A 249 7.47 -13.14 19.90
CA GLU A 249 8.54 -14.13 19.89
C GLU A 249 9.52 -13.88 18.73
N ARG A 250 10.80 -14.16 18.97
CA ARG A 250 11.83 -14.23 17.93
C ARG A 250 12.39 -15.66 17.90
N VAL A 251 12.46 -16.24 16.71
CA VAL A 251 12.99 -17.59 16.49
C VAL A 251 14.31 -17.47 15.75
N PRO A 252 15.46 -17.75 16.39
CA PRO A 252 16.75 -17.63 15.73
C PRO A 252 16.81 -18.48 14.46
N HIS A 253 17.47 -17.95 13.42
CA HIS A 253 17.73 -18.73 12.22
C HIS A 253 18.82 -19.78 12.45
N GLY A 254 18.66 -20.93 11.78
CA GLY A 254 19.71 -21.94 11.70
C GLY A 254 20.81 -21.55 10.72
N ARG A 255 21.93 -22.29 10.73
CA ARG A 255 23.04 -22.15 9.78
C ARG A 255 23.22 -23.45 8.99
N ILE A 256 23.26 -23.35 7.66
CA ILE A 256 23.52 -24.44 6.73
C ILE A 256 24.91 -24.22 6.13
N ARG A 257 25.77 -25.24 6.18
CA ARG A 257 27.07 -25.23 5.50
C ARG A 257 26.99 -26.04 4.21
N ARG A 258 27.46 -25.48 3.09
CA ARG A 258 27.47 -26.12 1.77
C ARG A 258 28.91 -26.14 1.19
N PRO A 259 29.44 -27.29 0.77
CA PRO A 259 30.75 -27.32 0.11
C PRO A 259 30.66 -26.66 -1.26
N GLN A 260 31.68 -25.89 -1.63
CA GLN A 260 31.71 -25.12 -2.87
C GLN A 260 33.11 -25.14 -3.51
N ALA A 261 33.25 -25.88 -4.61
CA ALA A 261 34.55 -26.22 -5.21
C ALA A 261 35.32 -25.02 -5.80
N ASN A 262 34.68 -23.88 -6.04
CA ASN A 262 35.33 -22.68 -6.57
C ASN A 262 35.81 -21.70 -5.48
N LEU A 263 35.76 -22.08 -4.20
CA LEU A 263 36.36 -21.32 -3.10
C LEU A 263 37.81 -21.77 -2.86
N ALA A 264 38.69 -20.83 -2.54
CA ALA A 264 40.06 -21.15 -2.18
C ALA A 264 40.10 -21.95 -0.86
N THR A 265 41.07 -22.85 -0.69
CA THR A 265 41.19 -23.66 0.52
C THR A 265 41.18 -22.79 1.79
N GLY A 266 40.29 -23.14 2.73
CA GLY A 266 40.09 -22.39 3.98
C GLY A 266 39.17 -21.15 3.86
N GLN A 267 38.70 -20.81 2.66
CA GLN A 267 37.75 -19.72 2.45
C GLN A 267 36.32 -20.17 2.78
N GLU A 268 35.60 -19.32 3.51
CA GLU A 268 34.15 -19.37 3.66
C GLU A 268 33.53 -18.07 3.11
N ARG A 269 32.29 -18.14 2.64
CA ARG A 269 31.47 -16.96 2.36
C ARG A 269 30.01 -17.19 2.74
N VAL A 270 29.34 -16.14 3.23
CA VAL A 270 27.88 -16.16 3.39
C VAL A 270 27.25 -16.00 2.02
N ALA A 271 26.63 -17.07 1.52
CA ALA A 271 25.93 -17.08 0.23
C ALA A 271 24.49 -16.54 0.37
N ILE A 272 23.84 -16.82 1.50
CA ILE A 272 22.50 -16.28 1.82
C ILE A 272 22.51 -15.82 3.27
N GLN A 273 22.20 -14.54 3.50
CA GLN A 273 22.07 -13.99 4.85
C GLN A 273 20.89 -14.67 5.59
N GLY A 274 21.13 -15.17 6.80
CA GLY A 274 20.07 -15.69 7.64
C GLY A 274 19.14 -14.59 8.14
N LEU A 275 17.87 -14.95 8.39
CA LEU A 275 16.89 -14.03 8.94
C LEU A 275 16.05 -14.74 10.00
N ASP A 276 16.01 -14.19 11.21
CA ASP A 276 15.23 -14.77 12.30
C ASP A 276 13.74 -14.82 11.94
N GLY A 277 13.05 -15.82 12.47
CA GLY A 277 11.61 -15.88 12.48
C GLY A 277 11.04 -14.90 13.50
N LEU A 278 9.80 -14.47 13.28
CA LEU A 278 9.08 -13.56 14.16
C LEU A 278 7.64 -14.01 14.32
N ARG A 279 7.14 -13.97 15.55
CA ARG A 279 5.70 -13.96 15.83
C ARG A 279 5.33 -12.56 16.28
N ILE A 280 4.49 -11.88 15.52
CA ILE A 280 4.17 -10.47 15.71
C ILE A 280 2.67 -10.24 15.71
N ARG A 281 2.16 -9.54 16.72
CA ARG A 281 0.79 -9.03 16.74
C ARG A 281 0.77 -7.62 16.16
N SER A 282 -0.18 -7.33 15.28
CA SER A 282 -0.33 -6.00 14.69
C SER A 282 -1.77 -5.51 14.84
N TRP A 283 -1.94 -4.22 15.10
CA TRP A 283 -3.24 -3.57 15.11
C TRP A 283 -3.12 -2.12 14.68
N LEU A 284 -4.25 -1.53 14.29
CA LEU A 284 -4.36 -0.16 13.84
C LEU A 284 -5.17 0.65 14.83
N THR A 285 -4.76 1.88 15.11
CA THR A 285 -5.65 2.92 15.62
C THR A 285 -5.97 3.87 14.47
N ALA A 286 -7.24 4.09 14.18
CA ALA A 286 -7.71 5.08 13.21
C ALA A 286 -8.55 6.16 13.91
N VAL A 287 -8.31 7.42 13.58
CA VAL A 287 -9.10 8.57 14.05
C VAL A 287 -9.70 9.26 12.83
N GLU A 288 -11.02 9.21 12.70
CA GLU A 288 -11.77 9.86 11.63
C GLU A 288 -11.77 11.39 11.80
N PRO A 289 -12.02 12.18 10.73
CA PRO A 289 -12.07 13.65 10.82
C PRO A 289 -13.12 14.19 11.80
N ASP A 290 -14.17 13.42 12.08
CA ASP A 290 -15.20 13.73 13.08
C ASP A 290 -14.74 13.49 14.54
N GLY A 291 -13.50 13.01 14.74
CA GLY A 291 -12.89 12.68 16.03
C GLY A 291 -13.21 11.26 16.52
N ARG A 292 -14.03 10.49 15.80
CA ARG A 292 -14.36 9.11 16.17
C ARG A 292 -13.14 8.22 15.99
N ARG A 293 -12.85 7.44 17.01
CA ARG A 293 -11.71 6.53 17.05
C ARG A 293 -12.16 5.08 16.89
N HIS A 294 -11.43 4.34 16.07
CA HIS A 294 -11.61 2.90 15.87
C HIS A 294 -10.28 2.18 16.04
N GLN A 295 -10.32 0.96 16.56
CA GLN A 295 -9.16 0.08 16.64
C GLN A 295 -9.46 -1.19 15.87
N THR A 296 -8.53 -1.59 15.00
CA THR A 296 -8.66 -2.80 14.18
C THR A 296 -7.53 -3.76 14.52
N ASP A 297 -7.86 -4.93 15.09
CA ASP A 297 -6.88 -5.99 15.31
C ASP A 297 -6.63 -6.73 14.00
N LEU A 298 -5.38 -6.76 13.55
CA LEU A 298 -4.95 -7.48 12.34
C LEU A 298 -4.44 -8.90 12.67
N GLY A 299 -4.46 -9.27 13.95
CA GLY A 299 -4.11 -10.59 14.45
C GLY A 299 -2.60 -10.81 14.58
N ILE A 300 -2.23 -12.09 14.65
CA ILE A 300 -0.84 -12.53 14.81
C ILE A 300 -0.34 -13.07 13.46
N THR A 301 0.79 -12.53 13.02
CA THR A 301 1.54 -13.05 11.87
C THR A 301 2.73 -13.87 12.35
N LEU A 302 2.94 -15.03 11.73
CA LEU A 302 4.10 -15.89 11.92
C LEU A 302 5.00 -15.83 10.68
N TYR A 303 6.24 -15.41 10.88
CA TYR A 303 7.31 -15.52 9.91
C TYR A 303 8.27 -16.61 10.35
N HIS A 304 8.51 -17.59 9.49
CA HIS A 304 9.49 -18.63 9.70
C HIS A 304 10.92 -18.08 9.53
N PRO A 305 11.89 -18.58 10.31
CA PRO A 305 13.29 -18.23 10.10
C PRO A 305 13.77 -18.71 8.74
N ARG A 306 14.60 -17.89 8.09
CA ARG A 306 15.37 -18.28 6.91
C ARG A 306 16.80 -18.62 7.35
N PRO A 307 17.29 -19.85 7.10
CA PRO A 307 18.64 -20.21 7.51
C PRO A 307 19.69 -19.36 6.79
N GLU A 308 20.80 -19.10 7.49
CA GLU A 308 22.03 -18.59 6.86
C GLU A 308 22.67 -19.72 6.06
N VAL A 309 23.06 -19.46 4.81
CA VAL A 309 23.81 -20.41 4.00
C VAL A 309 25.25 -19.94 3.89
N VAL A 310 26.17 -20.73 4.44
CA VAL A 310 27.61 -20.51 4.32
C VAL A 310 28.22 -21.53 3.39
N GLU A 311 28.85 -21.04 2.33
CA GLU A 311 29.64 -21.86 1.43
C GLU A 311 31.07 -21.95 1.92
N TYR A 312 31.67 -23.14 1.88
CA TYR A 312 33.06 -23.38 2.30
C TYR A 312 33.81 -24.21 1.25
N ALA A 313 35.12 -24.00 1.13
CA ALA A 313 35.96 -24.83 0.28
C ALA A 313 35.98 -26.30 0.81
N PRO A 314 35.72 -27.31 -0.03
CA PRO A 314 35.63 -28.72 0.36
C PRO A 314 36.85 -29.24 1.15
#